data_AF-A0A2A3VPG1-F1
#
_entry.id   AF-A0A2A3VPG1-F1
#
_cell.length_a   1.000
_cell.length_b   1.000
_cell.length_c   1.000
_cell.angle_alpha   90.00
_cell.angle_beta   90.00
_cell.angle_gamma   90.00
#
_symmetry.space_group_name_H-M   'P 1'
#
loop_
_entity.id
_entity.type
_entity.pdbx_description
1 polymer ?
#
loop_
_entity_poly.entity_id
_entity_poly.type
_entity_poly.pdbx_seq_one_letter_code
_entity_poly.pdbx_strand_id
1 'polypeptide(L)'
;MTPTNVWQKAFLGGQSTRAVDALHSAWQDLVTFSPETFCSTAKEPVLTEILCEQLAANRASDRLTGMWSYEVRQGRLVRSGKRAAVVDRKRTDIRYFTDSESPALDLIFEFKRIDHRASRRKYYTGEEGIMRFVTGDYSVGQPVALMVGILTVHHDDCVPPLEKWLNSPDAKTELQIEPAGSRHARRPSMFTTAAFDTVHSRVPAKAPAHGTIVVAHMFLGFPAVPRRVVSKRASKSDARPRNRKVASSANSGS
;
A
#
# COMPACT_ATOMS: atom_id res chain seq x y z
N MET A 1 -1.25 -31.67 15.21
CA MET A 1 -0.97 -30.23 15.29
C MET A 1 -1.67 -29.56 14.13
N THR A 2 -2.58 -28.61 14.37
CA THR A 2 -3.28 -27.89 13.30
C THR A 2 -2.31 -26.97 12.56
N PRO A 3 -2.38 -26.89 11.22
CA PRO A 3 -1.48 -26.08 10.39
C PRO A 3 -1.49 -24.58 10.74
N THR A 4 -2.50 -24.11 11.48
CA THR A 4 -2.63 -22.74 11.98
C THR A 4 -1.45 -22.29 12.86
N ASN A 5 -0.84 -23.19 13.65
CA ASN A 5 0.17 -22.80 14.65
C ASN A 5 1.58 -22.62 14.06
N VAL A 6 1.88 -23.25 12.92
CA VAL A 6 3.25 -23.30 12.37
C VAL A 6 3.62 -22.01 11.64
N TRP A 7 2.73 -21.50 10.78
CA TRP A 7 3.01 -20.26 10.04
C TRP A 7 2.99 -19.02 10.94
N GLN A 8 2.13 -19.03 11.96
CA GLN A 8 2.07 -17.98 12.97
C GLN A 8 3.43 -17.78 13.65
N LYS A 9 4.15 -18.86 13.94
CA LYS A 9 5.48 -18.77 14.54
C LYS A 9 6.51 -18.07 13.64
N ALA A 10 6.53 -18.38 12.34
CA ALA A 10 7.47 -17.80 11.39
C ALA A 10 7.14 -16.34 11.01
N PHE A 11 5.85 -15.97 10.99
CA PHE A 11 5.37 -14.68 10.47
C PHE A 11 4.81 -13.71 11.53
N LEU A 12 4.61 -14.13 12.79
CA LEU A 12 4.20 -13.28 13.91
C LEU A 12 5.33 -13.07 14.93
N GLY A 13 6.59 -13.17 14.49
CA GLY A 13 7.76 -12.99 15.35
C GLY A 13 9.09 -13.18 14.62
N GLY A 14 10.17 -13.21 15.40
CA GLY A 14 11.51 -13.55 14.91
C GLY A 14 11.99 -12.61 13.80
N GLN A 15 12.29 -13.18 12.64
CA GLN A 15 12.82 -12.47 11.47
C GLN A 15 11.80 -11.60 10.74
N SER A 16 10.50 -11.95 10.78
CA SER A 16 9.45 -11.20 10.09
C SER A 16 9.25 -9.81 10.68
N THR A 17 9.04 -9.72 12.00
CA THR A 17 8.92 -8.45 12.72
C THR A 17 10.17 -7.57 12.52
N ARG A 18 11.36 -8.16 12.62
CA ARG A 18 12.62 -7.44 12.40
C ARG A 18 12.74 -6.89 10.99
N ALA A 19 12.33 -7.64 9.97
CA ALA A 19 12.39 -7.18 8.59
C ALA A 19 11.45 -5.98 8.38
N VAL A 20 10.23 -6.04 8.92
CA VAL A 20 9.27 -4.94 8.81
C VAL A 20 9.76 -3.69 9.58
N ASP A 21 10.29 -3.87 10.79
CA ASP A 21 10.84 -2.78 11.59
C ASP A 21 12.10 -2.17 10.97
N ALA A 22 12.97 -2.99 10.37
CA ALA A 22 14.15 -2.53 9.63
C ALA A 22 13.74 -1.70 8.40
N LEU A 23 12.72 -2.13 7.66
CA LEU A 23 12.20 -1.38 6.52
C LEU A 23 11.64 -0.02 6.94
N HIS A 24 10.87 0.02 8.02
CA HIS A 24 10.33 1.26 8.56
C HIS A 24 11.45 2.19 9.06
N SER A 25 12.44 1.66 9.79
CA SER A 25 13.57 2.43 10.32
C SER A 25 14.45 2.99 9.20
N ALA A 26 14.78 2.17 8.20
CA ALA A 26 15.54 2.62 7.03
C ALA A 26 14.82 3.73 6.26
N TRP A 27 13.49 3.67 6.14
CA TRP A 27 12.71 4.77 5.57
C TRP A 27 12.87 6.05 6.39
N GLN A 28 12.72 5.97 7.72
CA GLN A 28 12.87 7.14 8.61
C GLN A 28 14.28 7.76 8.52
N ASP A 29 15.31 6.92 8.48
CA ASP A 29 16.70 7.36 8.32
C ASP A 29 16.90 8.07 6.98
N LEU A 30 16.46 7.48 5.86
CA LEU A 30 16.61 8.07 4.53
C LEU A 30 15.89 9.40 4.40
N VAL A 31 14.68 9.51 4.95
CA VAL A 31 13.93 10.77 4.94
C VAL A 31 14.61 11.85 5.80
N THR A 32 15.30 11.45 6.86
CA THR A 32 16.00 12.38 7.77
C THR A 32 17.34 12.83 7.22
N PHE A 33 18.15 11.89 6.71
CA PHE A 33 19.55 12.10 6.35
C PHE A 33 19.79 12.28 4.85
N SER A 34 18.79 12.00 4.00
CA SER A 34 18.88 12.19 2.54
C SER A 34 17.68 12.95 1.95
N PRO A 35 17.20 14.06 2.56
CA PRO A 35 15.96 14.73 2.15
C PRO A 35 16.00 15.36 0.75
N GLU A 36 17.19 15.59 0.17
CA GLU A 36 17.33 16.14 -1.18
C GLU A 36 16.97 15.12 -2.27
N THR A 37 17.29 13.84 -2.05
CA THR A 37 17.11 12.76 -3.03
C THR A 37 15.99 11.80 -2.64
N PHE A 38 15.72 11.67 -1.34
CA PHE A 38 14.68 10.80 -0.77
C PHE A 38 13.52 11.64 -0.22
N CYS A 39 12.69 12.15 -1.11
CA CYS A 39 11.59 13.05 -0.77
C CYS A 39 10.28 12.74 -1.51
N SER A 40 9.21 13.41 -1.11
CA SER A 40 7.86 13.15 -1.62
C SER A 40 7.68 13.42 -3.12
N THR A 41 8.58 14.17 -3.77
CA THR A 41 8.53 14.43 -5.22
C THR A 41 9.25 13.35 -6.04
N ALA A 42 10.17 12.60 -5.44
CA ALA A 42 10.89 11.51 -6.10
C ALA A 42 9.95 10.41 -6.57
N LYS A 43 10.25 9.77 -7.70
CA LYS A 43 9.40 8.70 -8.28
C LYS A 43 9.47 7.45 -7.40
N GLU A 44 8.36 6.72 -7.30
CA GLU A 44 8.27 5.49 -6.49
C GLU A 44 9.41 4.51 -6.76
N PRO A 45 9.74 4.15 -8.02
CA PRO A 45 10.86 3.25 -8.30
C PRO A 45 12.20 3.70 -7.71
N VAL A 46 12.47 5.01 -7.72
CA VAL A 46 13.72 5.58 -7.20
C VAL A 46 13.76 5.46 -5.67
N LEU A 47 12.65 5.74 -5.00
CA LEU A 47 12.54 5.61 -3.54
C LEU A 47 12.76 4.16 -3.11
N THR A 48 12.09 3.22 -3.77
CA THR A 48 12.21 1.78 -3.44
C THR A 48 13.58 1.20 -3.78
N GLU A 49 14.26 1.71 -4.81
CA GLU A 49 15.64 1.32 -5.14
C GLU A 49 16.59 1.77 -4.02
N ILE A 50 16.59 3.06 -3.66
CA ILE A 50 17.42 3.58 -2.57
C ILE A 50 17.14 2.84 -1.25
N LEU A 51 15.87 2.59 -0.94
CA LEU A 51 15.46 1.87 0.26
C LEU A 51 15.99 0.43 0.27
N CYS A 52 15.91 -0.29 -0.86
CA CYS A 52 16.39 -1.67 -0.94
C CYS A 52 17.91 -1.75 -0.74
N GLU A 53 18.68 -0.81 -1.31
CA GLU A 53 20.13 -0.75 -1.11
C GLU A 53 20.49 -0.42 0.34
N GLN A 54 19.76 0.51 0.99
CA GLN A 54 19.94 0.82 2.41
C GLN A 54 19.69 -0.39 3.30
N LEU A 55 18.62 -1.15 3.03
CA LEU A 55 18.28 -2.37 3.77
C LEU A 55 19.33 -3.46 3.59
N ALA A 56 19.84 -3.64 2.37
CA ALA A 56 20.91 -4.59 2.09
C ALA A 56 22.20 -4.23 2.86
N ALA A 57 22.55 -2.94 2.93
CA ALA A 57 23.72 -2.45 3.66
C ALA A 57 23.58 -2.61 5.19
N ASN A 58 22.38 -2.41 5.75
CA ASN A 58 22.13 -2.42 7.19
C ASN A 58 21.85 -3.82 7.78
N ARG A 59 21.64 -4.82 6.93
CA ARG A 59 21.18 -6.18 7.32
C ARG A 59 21.84 -6.73 8.58
N ALA A 60 23.17 -6.62 8.68
CA ALA A 60 23.91 -7.17 9.83
C ALA A 60 23.56 -6.44 11.14
N SER A 61 23.45 -5.11 11.09
CA SER A 61 23.04 -4.26 12.21
C SER A 61 21.62 -4.57 12.66
N ASP A 62 20.73 -4.91 11.72
CA ASP A 62 19.33 -5.27 11.98
C ASP A 62 19.17 -6.71 12.51
N ARG A 63 20.27 -7.46 12.64
CA ARG A 63 20.30 -8.86 13.08
C ARG A 63 19.37 -9.75 12.25
N LEU A 64 19.31 -9.45 10.95
CA LEU A 64 18.56 -10.19 9.95
C LEU A 64 19.43 -11.31 9.39
N THR A 65 18.89 -12.53 9.35
CA THR A 65 19.57 -13.73 8.83
C THR A 65 19.35 -13.93 7.33
N GLY A 66 18.36 -13.25 6.77
CA GLY A 66 17.92 -13.38 5.38
C GLY A 66 18.65 -12.49 4.39
N MET A 67 18.00 -12.27 3.25
CA MET A 67 18.46 -11.39 2.19
C MET A 67 17.35 -10.47 1.73
N TRP A 68 17.69 -9.20 1.56
CA TRP A 68 16.90 -8.23 0.83
C TRP A 68 17.17 -8.38 -0.66
N SER A 69 16.12 -8.32 -1.45
CA SER A 69 16.19 -8.37 -2.91
C SER A 69 14.99 -7.64 -3.50
N TYR A 70 15.01 -7.41 -4.81
CA TYR A 70 13.81 -7.04 -5.55
C TYR A 70 12.99 -8.30 -5.80
N GLU A 71 11.67 -8.22 -5.59
CA GLU A 71 10.74 -9.35 -5.63
C GLU A 71 10.85 -10.14 -6.94
N VAL A 72 11.03 -9.44 -8.07
CA VAL A 72 11.17 -10.08 -9.38
C VAL A 72 12.15 -9.33 -10.30
N ARG A 73 13.26 -9.98 -10.65
CA ARG A 73 14.06 -9.63 -11.84
C ARG A 73 13.44 -10.27 -13.09
N GLN A 74 12.26 -9.83 -13.52
CA GLN A 74 11.67 -10.23 -14.81
C GLN A 74 12.30 -9.44 -15.95
N GLY A 75 13.59 -9.62 -16.15
CA GLY A 75 14.21 -9.25 -17.40
C GLY A 75 13.89 -10.32 -18.43
N ARG A 76 13.07 -10.01 -19.45
CA ARG A 76 12.94 -10.93 -20.58
C ARG A 76 14.15 -10.75 -21.50
N LEU A 77 14.87 -11.84 -21.75
CA LEU A 77 15.94 -11.84 -22.74
C LEU A 77 15.31 -11.84 -24.14
N VAL A 78 15.39 -10.72 -24.84
CA VAL A 78 15.03 -10.65 -26.26
C VAL A 78 16.30 -10.77 -27.08
N ARG A 79 16.31 -11.72 -28.01
CA ARG A 79 17.40 -11.91 -28.97
C ARG A 79 16.98 -11.37 -30.34
N SER A 80 17.85 -10.59 -30.96
CA SER A 80 17.69 -10.10 -32.34
C SER A 80 19.03 -10.29 -33.07
N GLY A 81 19.09 -11.29 -33.95
CA GLY A 81 20.33 -11.73 -34.60
C GLY A 81 21.39 -12.16 -33.57
N LYS A 82 22.62 -11.61 -33.69
CA LYS A 82 23.73 -11.85 -32.74
C LYS A 82 23.69 -10.97 -31.48
N ARG A 83 22.61 -10.21 -31.25
CA ARG A 83 22.47 -9.32 -30.09
C ARG A 83 21.44 -9.87 -29.11
N ALA A 84 21.72 -9.75 -27.83
CA ALA A 84 20.78 -10.03 -26.76
C ALA A 84 20.59 -8.76 -25.92
N ALA A 85 19.34 -8.41 -25.65
CA ALA A 85 18.97 -7.31 -24.78
C ALA A 85 18.03 -7.83 -23.70
N VAL A 86 18.20 -7.34 -22.47
CA VAL A 86 17.25 -7.57 -21.39
C VAL A 86 16.27 -6.41 -21.41
N VAL A 87 15.03 -6.69 -21.81
CA VAL A 87 13.92 -5.73 -21.74
C VAL A 87 13.12 -5.98 -20.47
N ASP A 88 12.21 -5.05 -20.13
CA ASP A 88 11.27 -5.19 -19.00
C ASP A 88 11.92 -5.14 -17.59
N ARG A 89 13.08 -4.50 -17.46
CA ARG A 89 13.71 -4.22 -16.15
C ARG A 89 12.92 -3.17 -15.38
N LYS A 90 11.83 -3.54 -14.71
CA LYS A 90 11.17 -2.67 -13.72
C LYS A 90 10.15 -3.45 -12.90
N ARG A 91 10.61 -4.00 -11.78
CA ARG A 91 9.80 -4.14 -10.56
C ARG A 91 10.68 -3.75 -9.39
N THR A 92 10.12 -2.92 -8.52
CA THR A 92 10.83 -2.32 -7.39
C THR A 92 10.20 -2.70 -6.05
N ASP A 93 9.25 -3.63 -6.07
CA ASP A 93 8.72 -4.24 -4.86
C ASP A 93 9.86 -5.00 -4.18
N ILE A 94 9.95 -4.84 -2.86
CA ILE A 94 11.05 -5.34 -2.07
C ILE A 94 10.66 -6.69 -1.50
N ARG A 95 11.62 -7.61 -1.46
CA ARG A 95 11.46 -8.95 -0.90
C ARG A 95 12.51 -9.18 0.19
N TYR A 96 12.05 -9.70 1.32
CA TYR A 96 12.91 -10.28 2.35
C TYR A 96 12.69 -11.80 2.40
N PHE A 97 13.77 -12.56 2.18
CA PHE A 97 13.74 -14.01 2.23
C PHE A 97 14.72 -14.56 3.27
N THR A 98 14.30 -15.54 4.07
CA THR A 98 15.19 -16.37 4.88
C THR A 98 14.68 -17.79 5.01
N ASP A 99 15.57 -18.75 4.93
CA ASP A 99 15.35 -20.17 5.20
C ASP A 99 15.66 -20.56 6.66
N SER A 100 16.04 -19.60 7.52
CA SER A 100 16.32 -19.86 8.93
C SER A 100 15.05 -20.10 9.76
N GLU A 101 13.87 -19.89 9.17
CA GLU A 101 12.56 -20.12 9.77
C GLU A 101 11.92 -21.38 9.16
N SER A 102 10.98 -21.98 9.89
CA SER A 102 10.20 -23.14 9.41
C SER A 102 8.71 -22.88 9.58
N PRO A 103 7.95 -22.63 8.49
CA PRO A 103 8.40 -22.57 7.09
C PRO A 103 9.37 -21.41 6.81
N ALA A 104 10.11 -21.51 5.71
CA ALA A 104 10.94 -20.41 5.22
C ALA A 104 10.10 -19.15 5.07
N LEU A 105 10.67 -18.03 5.49
CA LEU A 105 10.04 -16.72 5.44
C LEU A 105 10.29 -16.09 4.08
N ASP A 106 9.22 -15.69 3.40
CA ASP A 106 9.27 -14.95 2.15
C ASP A 106 8.26 -13.80 2.21
N LEU A 107 8.75 -12.62 2.60
CA LEU A 107 7.95 -11.41 2.75
C LEU A 107 8.12 -10.52 1.55
N ILE A 108 6.98 -10.18 0.92
CA ILE A 108 6.92 -9.24 -0.19
C ILE A 108 6.28 -7.94 0.31
N PHE A 109 6.92 -6.84 -0.05
CA PHE A 109 6.51 -5.47 0.22
C PHE A 109 6.14 -4.82 -1.12
N GLU A 110 4.85 -4.75 -1.43
CA GLU A 110 4.34 -4.07 -2.62
C GLU A 110 4.15 -2.58 -2.33
N PHE A 111 4.81 -1.72 -3.10
CA PHE A 111 4.79 -0.28 -2.86
C PHE A 111 3.81 0.43 -3.79
N LYS A 112 3.05 1.36 -3.22
CA LYS A 112 2.17 2.25 -3.99
C LYS A 112 2.13 3.64 -3.41
N ARG A 113 2.30 4.65 -4.26
CA ARG A 113 2.03 6.04 -3.88
C ARG A 113 0.56 6.29 -3.66
N ILE A 114 0.25 6.91 -2.52
CA ILE A 114 -1.10 7.30 -2.13
C ILE A 114 -1.18 8.81 -1.95
N ASP A 115 -2.22 9.40 -2.56
CA ASP A 115 -2.65 10.76 -2.30
C ASP A 115 -4.16 10.79 -1.97
N HIS A 116 -4.78 11.97 -2.00
CA HIS A 116 -6.20 12.16 -1.72
C HIS A 116 -7.14 11.63 -2.83
N ARG A 117 -6.62 11.30 -4.02
CA ARG A 117 -7.40 10.96 -5.22
C ARG A 117 -7.90 9.52 -5.16
N ALA A 118 -9.14 9.33 -5.57
CA ALA A 118 -9.74 7.98 -5.66
C ALA A 118 -8.98 7.06 -6.61
N SER A 119 -8.38 7.60 -7.68
CA SER A 119 -7.57 6.82 -8.62
C SER A 119 -6.32 6.23 -7.97
N ARG A 120 -5.67 6.92 -7.03
CA ARG A 120 -4.52 6.36 -6.28
C ARG A 120 -4.96 5.25 -5.33
N ARG A 121 -6.11 5.41 -4.67
CA ARG A 121 -6.69 4.32 -3.86
C ARG A 121 -7.04 3.11 -4.73
N LYS A 122 -7.64 3.32 -5.90
CA LYS A 122 -7.92 2.24 -6.85
C LYS A 122 -6.64 1.56 -7.34
N TYR A 123 -5.56 2.32 -7.57
CA TYR A 123 -4.27 1.75 -7.95
C TYR A 123 -3.63 0.93 -6.81
N TYR A 124 -3.82 1.36 -5.55
CA TYR A 124 -3.40 0.62 -4.37
C TYR A 124 -4.13 -0.72 -4.23
N THR A 125 -5.42 -0.77 -4.56
CA THR A 125 -6.27 -1.93 -4.28
C THR A 125 -6.47 -2.85 -5.50
N GLY A 126 -6.34 -2.33 -6.72
CA GLY A 126 -6.63 -3.05 -7.95
C GLY A 126 -5.52 -4.01 -8.41
N GLU A 127 -5.57 -4.36 -9.70
CA GLU A 127 -4.72 -5.37 -10.37
C GLU A 127 -3.21 -5.17 -10.20
N GLU A 128 -2.78 -3.92 -10.08
CA GLU A 128 -1.38 -3.54 -9.91
C GLU A 128 -0.97 -3.35 -8.44
N GLY A 129 -1.87 -3.57 -7.49
CA GLY A 129 -1.63 -3.45 -6.05
C GLY A 129 -2.07 -4.70 -5.30
N ILE A 130 -2.99 -4.59 -4.34
CA ILE A 130 -3.43 -5.72 -3.49
C ILE A 130 -3.82 -6.97 -4.31
N MET A 131 -4.46 -6.83 -5.46
CA MET A 131 -4.88 -7.99 -6.27
C MET A 131 -3.71 -8.87 -6.75
N ARG A 132 -2.48 -8.36 -6.76
CA ARG A 132 -1.29 -9.18 -7.01
C ARG A 132 -1.10 -10.27 -5.95
N PHE A 133 -1.46 -9.99 -4.70
CA PHE A 133 -1.45 -10.97 -3.62
C PHE A 133 -2.66 -11.90 -3.67
N VAL A 134 -3.83 -11.40 -4.11
CA VAL A 134 -5.08 -12.18 -4.10
C VAL A 134 -5.10 -13.16 -5.28
N THR A 135 -5.05 -12.63 -6.51
CA THR A 135 -5.19 -13.41 -7.75
C THR A 135 -3.89 -13.51 -8.54
N GLY A 136 -2.93 -12.61 -8.32
CA GLY A 136 -1.62 -12.62 -8.96
C GLY A 136 -0.65 -13.64 -8.37
N ASP A 137 0.62 -13.54 -8.77
CA ASP A 137 1.69 -14.48 -8.39
C ASP A 137 2.55 -13.98 -7.22
N TYR A 138 2.14 -12.90 -6.57
CA TYR A 138 2.87 -12.41 -5.40
C TYR A 138 2.60 -13.34 -4.22
N SER A 139 3.65 -13.62 -3.46
CA SER A 139 3.57 -14.35 -2.19
C SER A 139 2.89 -15.72 -2.33
N VAL A 140 3.06 -16.42 -3.47
CA VAL A 140 2.45 -17.74 -3.69
C VAL A 140 2.83 -18.70 -2.56
N GLY A 141 1.83 -19.34 -1.96
CA GLY A 141 2.00 -20.24 -0.82
C GLY A 141 2.37 -19.55 0.50
N GLN A 142 2.56 -18.22 0.50
CA GLN A 142 2.91 -17.47 1.70
C GLN A 142 1.66 -16.97 2.44
N PRO A 143 1.69 -17.00 3.78
CA PRO A 143 0.55 -16.64 4.63
C PRO A 143 0.42 -15.13 4.85
N VAL A 144 1.47 -14.35 4.60
CA VAL A 144 1.52 -12.92 4.91
C VAL A 144 2.26 -12.15 3.81
N ALA A 145 1.76 -10.96 3.52
CA ALA A 145 2.45 -9.96 2.70
C ALA A 145 2.24 -8.55 3.27
N LEU A 146 3.02 -7.59 2.77
CA LEU A 146 2.87 -6.18 3.14
C LEU A 146 2.49 -5.34 1.93
N MET A 147 1.45 -4.53 2.12
CA MET A 147 1.10 -3.47 1.20
C MET A 147 1.57 -2.15 1.81
N VAL A 148 2.47 -1.46 1.11
CA VAL A 148 3.17 -0.28 1.61
C VAL A 148 2.73 0.97 0.86
N GLY A 149 2.00 1.85 1.56
CA GLY A 149 1.55 3.12 1.03
C GLY A 149 2.57 4.23 1.24
N ILE A 150 3.16 4.76 0.17
CA ILE A 150 4.00 5.96 0.23
C ILE A 150 3.09 7.19 0.20
N LEU A 151 2.97 7.88 1.33
CA LEU A 151 2.08 9.01 1.52
C LEU A 151 2.70 10.29 0.94
N THR A 152 2.07 10.83 -0.11
CA THR A 152 2.49 12.12 -0.70
C THR A 152 1.62 13.29 -0.27
N VAL A 153 0.61 13.02 0.55
CA VAL A 153 -0.23 13.98 1.28
C VAL A 153 -0.34 13.53 2.74
N HIS A 154 -0.85 14.37 3.64
CA HIS A 154 -1.03 14.01 5.03
C HIS A 154 -1.89 12.75 5.19
N HIS A 155 -1.58 11.92 6.19
CA HIS A 155 -2.27 10.65 6.48
C HIS A 155 -3.80 10.76 6.45
N ASP A 156 -4.36 11.74 7.15
CA ASP A 156 -5.81 11.92 7.28
C ASP A 156 -6.54 12.19 5.95
N ASP A 157 -5.83 12.67 4.93
CA ASP A 157 -6.41 12.98 3.63
C ASP A 157 -6.49 11.75 2.72
N CYS A 158 -5.82 10.65 3.08
CA CYS A 158 -5.64 9.51 2.18
C CYS A 158 -5.90 8.13 2.82
N VAL A 159 -5.45 7.90 4.05
CA VAL A 159 -5.58 6.59 4.73
C VAL A 159 -7.01 6.34 5.21
N PRO A 160 -7.72 7.25 5.92
CA PRO A 160 -9.09 6.99 6.35
C PRO A 160 -10.07 6.71 5.18
N PRO A 161 -10.01 7.43 4.04
CA PRO A 161 -10.83 7.06 2.87
C PRO A 161 -10.49 5.69 2.27
N LEU A 162 -9.22 5.27 2.32
CA LEU A 162 -8.80 3.93 1.87
C LEU A 162 -9.33 2.85 2.82
N GLU A 163 -9.13 3.01 4.13
CA GLU A 163 -9.65 2.08 5.13
C GLU A 163 -11.18 1.98 5.07
N LYS A 164 -11.87 3.11 4.86
CA LYS A 164 -13.33 3.11 4.66
C LYS A 164 -13.74 2.27 3.45
N TRP A 165 -13.00 2.39 2.34
CA TRP A 165 -13.29 1.59 1.15
C TRP A 165 -12.99 0.10 1.39
N LEU A 166 -11.86 -0.23 2.02
CA LEU A 166 -11.51 -1.62 2.36
C LEU A 166 -12.54 -2.30 3.28
N ASN A 167 -13.30 -1.51 4.04
CA ASN A 167 -14.40 -2.00 4.87
C ASN A 167 -15.77 -2.05 4.14
N SER A 168 -15.84 -1.66 2.88
CA SER A 168 -17.09 -1.67 2.10
C SER A 168 -17.45 -3.06 1.57
N PRO A 169 -18.75 -3.34 1.29
CA PRO A 169 -19.16 -4.56 0.61
C PRO A 169 -18.49 -4.77 -0.75
N ASP A 170 -18.28 -3.69 -1.51
CA ASP A 170 -17.64 -3.76 -2.83
C ASP A 170 -16.19 -4.28 -2.71
N ALA A 171 -15.41 -3.73 -1.77
CA ALA A 171 -14.04 -4.19 -1.53
C ALA A 171 -14.00 -5.64 -1.04
N LYS A 172 -14.99 -6.07 -0.25
CA LYS A 172 -15.11 -7.47 0.19
C LYS A 172 -15.23 -8.40 -1.00
N THR A 173 -16.11 -8.08 -1.95
CA THR A 173 -16.32 -8.90 -3.14
C THR A 173 -15.11 -8.83 -4.09
N GLU A 174 -14.62 -7.63 -4.38
CA GLU A 174 -13.54 -7.41 -5.35
C GLU A 174 -12.22 -8.04 -4.87
N LEU A 175 -11.87 -7.84 -3.60
CA LEU A 175 -10.60 -8.31 -3.04
C LEU A 175 -10.72 -9.65 -2.29
N GLN A 176 -11.88 -10.30 -2.33
CA GLN A 176 -12.13 -11.57 -1.63
C GLN A 176 -11.81 -11.48 -0.13
N ILE A 177 -12.21 -10.38 0.53
CA ILE A 177 -11.87 -10.15 1.93
C ILE A 177 -12.72 -11.03 2.85
N GLU A 178 -12.08 -11.80 3.72
CA GLU A 178 -12.77 -12.52 4.78
C GLU A 178 -13.24 -11.53 5.86
N PRO A 179 -14.51 -11.60 6.29
CA PRO A 179 -15.02 -10.72 7.32
C PRO A 179 -14.34 -10.98 8.67
N ALA A 180 -14.00 -9.91 9.39
CA ALA A 180 -13.48 -9.95 10.75
C ALA A 180 -14.51 -9.34 11.72
N GLY A 181 -15.58 -10.09 12.00
CA GLY A 181 -16.73 -9.57 12.74
C GLY A 181 -17.50 -8.54 11.91
N SER A 182 -17.72 -7.33 12.47
CA SER A 182 -18.45 -6.24 11.78
C SER A 182 -17.59 -5.37 10.87
N ARG A 183 -16.26 -5.58 10.86
CA ARG A 183 -15.30 -4.88 10.01
C ARG A 183 -14.54 -5.89 9.16
N HIS A 184 -13.95 -5.41 8.08
CA HIS A 184 -13.07 -6.20 7.22
C HIS A 184 -11.59 -5.96 7.58
N ALA A 185 -11.24 -4.73 7.94
CA ALA A 185 -9.91 -4.41 8.46
C ALA A 185 -9.79 -4.80 9.95
N ARG A 186 -8.70 -5.48 10.30
CA ARG A 186 -8.37 -5.96 11.65
C ARG A 186 -7.39 -5.03 12.35
N ARG A 187 -7.67 -4.73 13.61
CA ARG A 187 -6.83 -3.91 14.49
C ARG A 187 -6.67 -4.61 15.86
N PRO A 188 -5.50 -4.52 16.50
CA PRO A 188 -4.24 -4.01 15.93
C PRO A 188 -3.74 -4.90 14.78
N SER A 189 -2.85 -4.35 13.96
CA SER A 189 -2.13 -5.14 12.96
C SER A 189 -1.18 -6.12 13.65
N MET A 190 -0.86 -7.23 12.97
CA MET A 190 0.15 -8.18 13.39
C MET A 190 1.56 -7.61 13.48
N PHE A 191 1.86 -6.56 12.70
CA PHE A 191 3.08 -5.78 12.82
C PHE A 191 2.76 -4.42 13.44
N THR A 192 3.53 -4.02 14.46
CA THR A 192 3.32 -2.76 15.22
C THR A 192 3.48 -1.51 14.36
N THR A 193 4.33 -1.57 13.35
CA THR A 193 4.59 -0.50 12.36
C THR A 193 3.54 -0.42 11.25
N ALA A 194 2.65 -1.40 11.13
CA ALA A 194 1.51 -1.38 10.22
C ALA A 194 0.23 -0.90 10.94
N ALA A 195 -0.65 -0.26 10.18
CA ALA A 195 -1.84 0.40 10.72
C ALA A 195 -3.00 -0.57 11.00
N PHE A 196 -3.20 -1.55 10.12
CA PHE A 196 -4.25 -2.57 10.18
C PHE A 196 -3.94 -3.71 9.20
N ASP A 197 -4.65 -4.82 9.35
CA ASP A 197 -4.55 -5.98 8.45
C ASP A 197 -5.86 -6.24 7.70
N THR A 198 -5.75 -6.87 6.54
CA THR A 198 -6.89 -7.50 5.84
C THR A 198 -6.59 -8.98 5.62
N VAL A 199 -7.64 -9.80 5.42
CA VAL A 199 -7.50 -11.24 5.11
C VAL A 199 -8.14 -11.47 3.76
N HIS A 200 -7.42 -12.12 2.86
CA HIS A 200 -7.93 -12.39 1.53
C HIS A 200 -7.96 -13.88 1.29
N SER A 201 -9.10 -14.38 0.85
CA SER A 201 -9.20 -15.71 0.27
C SER A 201 -8.37 -15.78 -1.00
N ARG A 202 -7.68 -16.91 -1.20
CA ARG A 202 -6.87 -17.16 -2.40
C ARG A 202 -7.31 -18.44 -3.07
N VAL A 203 -7.11 -18.49 -4.39
CA VAL A 203 -7.33 -19.71 -5.16
C VAL A 203 -6.38 -20.82 -4.67
N PRO A 204 -6.82 -22.09 -4.55
CA PRO A 204 -6.04 -23.15 -3.92
C PRO A 204 -4.63 -23.34 -4.49
N ALA A 205 -4.44 -23.12 -5.79
CA ALA A 205 -3.14 -23.25 -6.45
C ALA A 205 -2.12 -22.19 -6.02
N LYS A 206 -2.56 -21.08 -5.42
CA LYS A 206 -1.70 -19.95 -4.99
C LYS A 206 -1.74 -19.72 -3.48
N ALA A 207 -2.73 -20.28 -2.80
CA ALA A 207 -2.94 -20.11 -1.38
C ALA A 207 -1.90 -20.88 -0.53
N PRO A 208 -1.58 -20.41 0.68
CA PRO A 208 -1.00 -21.30 1.70
C PRO A 208 -2.00 -22.40 2.08
N ALA A 209 -1.55 -23.42 2.82
CA ALA A 209 -2.35 -24.60 3.16
C ALA A 209 -3.72 -24.29 3.83
N HIS A 210 -3.87 -23.13 4.47
CA HIS A 210 -5.11 -22.72 5.12
C HIS A 210 -5.99 -21.78 4.27
N GLY A 211 -5.65 -21.56 3.00
CA GLY A 211 -6.52 -20.93 2.00
C GLY A 211 -6.47 -19.40 1.91
N THR A 212 -5.91 -18.70 2.90
CA THR A 212 -5.96 -17.24 2.98
C THR A 212 -4.59 -16.59 3.11
N ILE A 213 -4.47 -15.33 2.69
CA ILE A 213 -3.30 -14.49 2.97
C ILE A 213 -3.69 -13.29 3.84
N VAL A 214 -2.85 -12.95 4.79
CA VAL A 214 -2.94 -11.69 5.55
C VAL A 214 -2.14 -10.61 4.81
N VAL A 215 -2.75 -9.48 4.53
CA VAL A 215 -2.06 -8.31 3.98
C VAL A 215 -2.00 -7.24 5.07
N ALA A 216 -0.80 -6.97 5.57
CA ALA A 216 -0.57 -5.89 6.53
C ALA A 216 -0.39 -4.57 5.79
N HIS A 217 -1.08 -3.52 6.24
CA HIS A 217 -1.07 -2.21 5.60
C HIS A 217 -0.16 -1.26 6.36
N MET A 218 1.01 -0.97 5.80
CA MET A 218 1.98 -0.01 6.33
C MET A 218 1.95 1.28 5.52
N PHE A 219 2.06 2.43 6.19
CA PHE A 219 2.04 3.73 5.53
C PHE A 219 3.29 4.53 5.89
N LEU A 220 4.07 4.89 4.88
CA LEU A 220 5.34 5.59 5.02
C LEU A 220 5.18 7.04 4.54
N GLY A 221 5.45 8.00 5.42
CA GLY A 221 5.28 9.42 5.14
C GLY A 221 6.61 10.18 5.05
N PHE A 222 6.51 11.48 4.74
CA PHE A 222 7.61 12.43 4.84
C PHE A 222 7.26 13.54 5.86
N PRO A 223 8.22 14.14 6.59
CA PRO A 223 7.99 15.15 7.61
C PRO A 223 7.24 16.41 7.15
N ALA A 224 7.41 16.82 5.89
CA ALA A 224 6.93 18.11 5.37
C ALA A 224 5.70 17.99 4.45
N VAL A 225 4.92 16.92 4.57
CA VAL A 225 3.82 16.67 3.62
C VAL A 225 2.59 17.53 3.97
N PRO A 226 2.10 18.38 3.06
CA PRO A 226 1.03 19.31 3.36
C PRO A 226 -0.30 18.59 3.62
N ARG A 227 -1.06 19.12 4.59
CA ARG A 227 -2.46 18.78 4.79
C ARG A 227 -3.31 19.52 3.75
N ARG A 228 -4.31 18.86 3.19
CA ARG A 228 -5.21 19.51 2.24
C ARG A 228 -6.12 20.50 2.98
N VAL A 229 -6.07 21.77 2.58
CA VAL A 229 -7.09 22.74 2.99
C VAL A 229 -8.36 22.45 2.19
N VAL A 230 -9.34 21.81 2.82
CA VAL A 230 -10.67 21.65 2.23
C VAL A 230 -11.38 22.99 2.36
N SER A 231 -11.47 23.76 1.26
CA SER A 231 -12.36 24.92 1.24
C SER A 231 -13.80 24.43 1.38
N LYS A 232 -14.46 24.80 2.48
CA LYS A 232 -15.92 24.62 2.59
C LYS A 232 -16.53 25.41 1.45
N ARG A 233 -17.05 24.73 0.41
CA ARG A 233 -17.99 25.36 -0.50
C ARG A 233 -19.15 25.83 0.37
N ALA A 234 -19.31 27.14 0.52
CA ALA A 234 -20.49 27.72 1.10
C ALA A 234 -21.69 27.17 0.32
N SER A 235 -22.59 26.50 1.04
CA SER A 235 -23.91 26.17 0.51
C SER A 235 -24.56 27.48 0.06
N LYS A 236 -24.70 27.68 -1.25
CA LYS A 236 -25.65 28.67 -1.75
C LYS A 236 -27.03 28.18 -1.33
N SER A 237 -27.54 28.71 -0.22
CA SER A 237 -28.97 28.71 0.04
C SER A 237 -29.62 29.56 -1.04
N ASP A 238 -30.50 28.94 -1.81
CA ASP A 238 -31.40 29.65 -2.72
C ASP A 238 -32.30 30.58 -1.90
N ALA A 239 -31.98 31.86 -1.93
CA ALA A 239 -32.90 32.93 -1.59
C ALA A 239 -32.86 33.96 -2.72
N ARG A 240 -33.62 33.69 -3.78
CA ARG A 240 -34.00 34.74 -4.74
C ARG A 240 -35.00 35.67 -4.05
N PRO A 241 -34.74 36.97 -3.93
CA PRO A 241 -35.78 37.91 -3.55
C PRO A 241 -36.70 38.12 -4.75
N ARG A 242 -38.00 37.82 -4.58
CA ARG A 242 -39.05 38.24 -5.51
C ARG A 242 -39.16 39.76 -5.42
N ASN A 243 -38.59 40.47 -6.39
CA ASN A 243 -38.80 41.91 -6.51
C ASN A 243 -40.02 42.21 -7.38
N ARG A 244 -40.92 42.99 -6.77
CA ARG A 244 -42.16 43.58 -7.29
C ARG A 244 -41.96 44.27 -8.65
N LYS A 245 -42.91 44.07 -9.58
CA LYS A 245 -43.27 45.12 -10.54
C LYS A 245 -44.40 45.95 -9.92
N VAL A 246 -44.06 47.18 -9.57
CA VAL A 246 -45.00 48.27 -9.31
C VAL A 246 -45.32 48.89 -10.67
N ALA A 247 -46.61 48.98 -11.01
CA ALA A 247 -47.08 49.72 -12.17
C ALA A 247 -47.61 51.08 -11.69
N SER A 248 -47.02 52.17 -12.19
CA SER A 248 -47.65 53.50 -12.16
C SER A 248 -46.94 54.50 -13.08
N SER A 249 -47.63 54.95 -14.13
CA SER A 249 -47.72 56.33 -14.65
C SER A 249 -48.49 56.26 -16.00
N ALA A 250 -49.74 56.75 -16.08
CA ALA A 250 -50.19 58.15 -16.24
C ALA A 250 -49.98 58.67 -17.69
N ASN A 251 -51.06 58.78 -18.48
CA ASN A 251 -51.77 60.02 -18.89
C ASN A 251 -51.01 60.77 -20.03
N SER A 252 -51.56 61.33 -21.11
CA SER A 252 -52.84 62.01 -21.42
C SER A 252 -52.83 62.39 -22.91
N GLY A 253 -53.98 62.63 -23.54
CA GLY A 253 -54.02 63.37 -24.82
C GLY A 253 -55.38 63.34 -25.52
N SER A 254 -56.13 64.42 -25.29
CA SER A 254 -57.24 65.05 -26.05
C SER A 254 -57.89 64.33 -27.22
#